data_AF-A0A2V8RCH2-F1
#
_entry.id   AF-A0A2V8RCH2-F1
#
_cell.length_a   1.000
_cell.length_b   1.000
_cell.length_c   1.000
_cell.angle_alpha   90.00
_cell.angle_beta   90.00
_cell.angle_gamma   90.00
#
_symmetry.space_group_name_H-M   'P 1'
#
loop_
_entity.id
_entity.type
_entity.pdbx_description
1 polymer ?
#
loop_
_entity_poly.entity_id
_entity_poly.type
_entity_poly.pdbx_seq_one_letter_code
_entity_poly.pdbx_strand_id
1 'polypeptide(L)'
;MFTMWPTVVRSQSLKSEKSRIEVTNDTDRVLYLKVEGDDRIVISPHATRKMTKRPGTYSFYASSPGVIPAFGQHDFRSGIIYEWTFYIVTTLR
;
A
#
# COMPACT_ATOMS: atom_id res chain seq x y z
N MET A 1 14.57 2.12 16.25
CA MET A 1 13.55 2.94 15.58
C MET A 1 12.89 2.06 14.53
N PHE A 2 11.56 1.94 14.51
CA PHE A 2 10.82 1.05 13.61
C PHE A 2 10.29 1.85 12.41
N THR A 3 10.70 1.51 11.19
CA THR A 3 10.27 2.22 9.97
C THR A 3 9.48 1.29 9.07
N MET A 4 8.40 1.81 8.47
CA MET A 4 7.58 1.08 7.51
C MET A 4 7.99 1.40 6.08
N TRP A 5 8.07 0.38 5.21
CA TRP A 5 8.38 0.54 3.78
C TRP A 5 7.41 -0.25 2.91
N PRO A 6 6.93 0.30 1.78
CA PRO A 6 6.24 -0.47 0.76
C PRO A 6 7.23 -1.08 -0.24
N THR A 7 7.09 -2.36 -0.54
CA THR A 7 7.59 -2.92 -1.81
C THR A 7 6.48 -2.85 -2.84
N VAL A 8 6.79 -2.38 -4.06
CA VAL A 8 5.81 -2.30 -5.16
C VAL A 8 6.22 -3.18 -6.32
N VAL A 9 5.42 -4.22 -6.60
CA VAL A 9 5.53 -5.03 -7.83
C VAL A 9 4.42 -4.64 -8.80
N ARG A 10 4.73 -4.64 -10.09
CA ARG A 10 3.80 -4.30 -11.17
C ARG A 10 3.64 -5.49 -12.09
N SER A 11 2.40 -5.91 -12.33
CA SER A 11 2.06 -6.89 -13.37
C SER A 11 1.02 -6.31 -14.32
N GLN A 12 1.07 -6.71 -15.59
CA GLN A 12 0.13 -6.24 -16.62
C GLN A 12 -1.15 -7.08 -16.58
N SER A 13 -2.30 -6.41 -16.63
CA SER A 13 -3.60 -6.99 -16.88
C SER A 13 -4.16 -6.40 -18.17
N LEU A 14 -4.43 -7.25 -19.17
CA LEU A 14 -4.95 -6.79 -20.46
C LEU A 14 -6.42 -6.36 -20.29
N LYS A 15 -6.70 -5.07 -20.54
CA LYS A 15 -8.00 -4.37 -20.51
C LYS A 15 -8.61 -4.14 -19.11
N SER A 16 -8.19 -3.06 -18.44
CA SER A 16 -8.96 -2.48 -17.32
C SER A 16 -8.77 -0.97 -17.27
N GLU A 17 -9.87 -0.21 -17.28
CA GLU A 17 -9.90 1.27 -17.13
C GLU A 17 -9.39 1.75 -15.75
N LYS A 18 -9.34 0.83 -14.77
CA LYS A 18 -8.85 1.09 -13.41
C LYS A 18 -7.60 0.26 -13.12
N SER A 19 -6.72 0.83 -12.31
CA SER A 19 -5.63 0.13 -11.66
C SER A 19 -6.18 -0.75 -10.53
N ARG A 20 -5.67 -1.97 -10.39
CA ARG A 20 -5.93 -2.83 -9.23
C ARG A 20 -4.75 -2.75 -8.28
N ILE A 21 -5.02 -2.69 -6.99
CA ILE A 21 -4.00 -2.60 -5.96
C ILE A 21 -4.27 -3.72 -4.95
N GLU A 22 -3.28 -4.55 -4.70
CA GLU A 22 -3.30 -5.60 -3.69
C GLU A 22 -2.35 -5.19 -2.58
N VAL A 23 -2.89 -4.86 -1.41
CA VAL A 23 -2.13 -4.38 -0.27
C VAL A 23 -2.00 -5.50 0.75
N THR A 24 -0.77 -5.96 0.99
CA THR A 24 -0.44 -6.96 1.99
C THR A 24 0.19 -6.31 3.20
N ASN A 25 -0.37 -6.59 4.37
CA ASN A 25 0.23 -6.26 5.65
C ASN A 25 1.10 -7.42 6.12
N ASP A 26 2.40 -7.36 5.88
CA ASP A 26 3.36 -8.39 6.30
C ASP A 26 3.96 -8.09 7.69
N THR A 27 3.12 -7.56 8.58
CA THR A 27 3.51 -7.21 9.94
C THR A 27 2.62 -7.92 10.95
N ASP A 28 3.12 -8.07 12.17
CA ASP A 28 2.36 -8.58 13.31
C ASP A 28 1.38 -7.55 13.91
N ARG A 29 1.24 -6.37 13.28
CA ARG A 29 0.44 -5.24 13.79
C ARG A 29 -0.64 -4.85 12.80
N VAL A 30 -1.67 -4.16 13.28
CA VAL A 30 -2.69 -3.59 12.39
C VAL A 30 -2.06 -2.50 11.52
N LEU A 31 -2.36 -2.54 10.22
CA LEU A 31 -1.98 -1.53 9.24
C LEU A 31 -3.17 -0.63 8.91
N TYR A 32 -2.96 0.69 9.02
CA TYR A 32 -3.89 1.71 8.58
C TYR A 32 -3.34 2.37 7.32
N LEU A 33 -4.03 2.21 6.18
CA LEU A 33 -3.67 2.84 4.92
C LEU A 33 -4.72 3.88 4.52
N LYS A 34 -4.28 5.07 4.14
CA LYS A 34 -5.09 6.09 3.48
C LYS A 34 -4.44 6.39 2.13
N VAL A 35 -5.21 6.27 1.07
CA VAL A 35 -4.86 6.77 -0.27
C VAL A 35 -5.76 7.95 -0.57
N GLU A 36 -5.21 9.01 -1.14
CA GLU A 36 -5.94 10.24 -1.46
C GLU A 36 -7.22 9.93 -2.26
N GLY A 37 -8.34 10.49 -1.80
CA GLY A 37 -9.66 10.28 -2.39
C GLY A 37 -10.41 9.00 -1.96
N ASP A 38 -9.82 8.10 -1.16
CA ASP A 38 -10.53 6.94 -0.59
C ASP A 38 -10.61 7.00 0.92
N ASP A 39 -11.53 6.28 1.55
CA ASP A 39 -11.57 6.12 3.00
C ASP A 39 -10.35 5.37 3.55
N ARG A 40 -10.06 5.60 4.84
CA ARG A 40 -8.98 4.88 5.53
C ARG A 40 -9.34 3.40 5.59
N ILE A 41 -8.47 2.54 5.08
CA ILE A 41 -8.62 1.09 5.19
C ILE A 41 -7.81 0.56 6.37
N VAL A 42 -8.40 -0.43 7.04
CA VAL A 42 -7.76 -1.19 8.11
C VAL A 42 -7.48 -2.58 7.58
N ILE A 43 -6.24 -3.04 7.78
CA ILE A 43 -5.74 -4.34 7.32
C ILE A 43 -5.14 -5.06 8.54
N SER A 44 -5.71 -6.22 8.88
CA SER A 44 -5.25 -7.07 9.98
C SER A 44 -3.82 -7.57 9.73
N PRO A 45 -3.09 -8.01 10.78
CA PRO A 45 -1.82 -8.71 10.61
C PRO A 45 -1.89 -9.84 9.58
N HIS A 46 -0.87 -9.95 8.72
CA HIS A 46 -0.74 -10.96 7.66
C HIS A 46 -1.90 -11.05 6.66
N ALA A 47 -2.75 -10.02 6.58
CA ALA A 47 -3.88 -9.98 5.67
C ALA A 47 -3.58 -9.19 4.39
N THR A 48 -4.23 -9.58 3.29
CA THR A 48 -4.21 -8.86 2.02
C THR A 48 -5.57 -8.23 1.74
N ARG A 49 -5.59 -6.96 1.34
CA ARG A 49 -6.78 -6.23 0.93
C ARG A 49 -6.64 -5.72 -0.49
N LYS A 50 -7.70 -5.91 -1.29
CA LYS A 50 -7.75 -5.45 -2.68
C LYS A 50 -8.52 -4.13 -2.77
N MET A 51 -8.04 -3.21 -3.60
CA MET A 51 -8.72 -1.97 -3.94
C MET A 51 -8.47 -1.58 -5.40
N THR A 52 -9.20 -0.57 -5.89
CA THR A 52 -9.05 -0.07 -7.26
C THR A 52 -8.92 1.44 -7.27
N LYS A 53 -8.09 1.98 -8.16
CA LYS A 53 -7.95 3.42 -8.41
C LYS A 53 -8.14 3.72 -9.88
N ARG A 54 -8.67 4.91 -10.17
CA ARG A 54 -8.52 5.47 -11.51
C ARG A 54 -7.04 5.82 -11.75
N PRO A 55 -6.59 5.85 -13.01
CA PRO A 55 -5.24 6.29 -13.32
C PRO A 55 -4.97 7.70 -12.81
N GLY A 56 -3.78 7.94 -12.27
CA GLY A 56 -3.38 9.23 -11.70
C GLY A 56 -2.35 9.08 -10.59
N THR A 57 -1.78 10.22 -10.18
CA THR A 57 -0.86 10.31 -9.04
C THR A 57 -1.64 10.61 -7.77
N TYR A 58 -1.43 9.79 -6.74
CA TYR A 58 -2.12 9.93 -5.45
C TYR A 58 -1.13 9.91 -4.30
N SER A 59 -1.38 10.76 -3.30
CA SER A 59 -0.67 10.69 -2.04
C SER A 59 -1.15 9.49 -1.22
N PHE A 60 -0.25 8.83 -0.50
CA PHE A 60 -0.60 7.76 0.43
C PHE A 60 0.07 7.97 1.80
N TYR A 61 -0.59 7.43 2.82
CA TYR A 61 -0.12 7.41 4.20
C TYR A 61 -0.45 6.06 4.83
N ALA A 62 0.57 5.32 5.23
CA ALA A 62 0.49 4.01 5.87
C ALA A 62 1.08 4.08 7.27
N SER A 63 0.33 3.64 8.27
CA SER A 63 0.75 3.72 9.68
C SER A 63 0.38 2.46 10.45
N SER A 64 1.13 2.22 11.52
CA SER A 64 0.88 1.14 12.47
C SER A 64 1.25 1.62 13.88
N PRO A 65 0.61 1.12 14.95
CA PRO A 65 0.90 1.57 16.31
C PRO A 65 2.38 1.43 16.66
N GLY A 66 3.00 2.51 17.16
CA GLY A 66 4.41 2.50 17.58
C GLY A 66 5.43 2.35 16.45
N VAL A 67 5.04 2.62 15.19
CA VAL A 67 5.90 2.54 14.00
C VAL A 67 5.90 3.89 13.29
N ILE A 68 7.05 4.30 12.76
CA ILE A 68 7.13 5.50 11.93
C ILE A 68 6.37 5.26 10.63
N PRO A 69 5.37 6.10 10.31
CA PRO A 69 4.55 5.93 9.12
C PRO A 69 5.36 5.97 7.82
N ALA A 70 4.90 5.21 6.82
CA ALA A 70 5.34 5.37 5.44
C ALA A 70 4.38 6.32 4.71
N PHE A 71 4.92 7.26 3.94
CA PHE A 71 4.12 8.18 3.15
C PHE A 71 4.85 8.54 1.86
N GLY A 72 4.10 9.01 0.88
CA GLY A 72 4.65 9.40 -0.41
C GLY A 72 3.56 9.54 -1.47
N GLN A 73 3.97 9.54 -2.73
CA GLN A 73 3.07 9.58 -3.88
C GLN A 73 3.28 8.34 -4.75
N HIS A 74 2.21 7.90 -5.40
CA HIS A 74 2.27 6.82 -6.39
C HIS A 74 1.45 7.16 -7.62
N ASP A 75 2.05 6.96 -8.79
CA ASP A 75 1.39 7.03 -10.11
C ASP A 75 0.75 5.68 -10.45
N PHE A 76 -0.58 5.60 -10.34
CA PHE A 76 -1.34 4.42 -10.76
C PHE A 76 -1.68 4.53 -12.24
N ARG A 77 -1.40 3.46 -12.98
CA ARG A 77 -1.63 3.38 -14.42
C ARG A 77 -2.74 2.39 -14.75
N SER A 78 -3.48 2.69 -15.82
CA SER A 78 -4.53 1.84 -16.35
C SER A 78 -4.00 0.44 -16.71
N GLY A 79 -4.79 -0.60 -16.47
CA GLY A 79 -4.43 -1.98 -16.79
C GLY A 79 -3.25 -2.56 -15.99
N ILE A 80 -2.79 -1.92 -14.91
CA ILE A 80 -1.72 -2.45 -14.06
C ILE A 80 -2.30 -2.96 -12.74
N ILE A 81 -1.75 -4.10 -12.29
CA ILE A 81 -1.92 -4.59 -10.93
C ILE A 81 -0.67 -4.18 -10.14
N TYR A 82 -0.89 -3.43 -9.06
CA TYR A 82 0.14 -3.02 -8.12
C TYR A 82 0.03 -3.88 -6.89
N GLU A 83 1.13 -4.49 -6.47
CA GLU A 83 1.21 -5.25 -5.23
C GLU A 83 2.02 -4.42 -4.24
N TRP A 84 1.40 -3.98 -3.16
CA TRP A 84 2.01 -3.19 -2.10
C TRP A 84 2.18 -4.05 -0.85
N THR A 85 3.41 -4.37 -0.49
CA THR A 85 3.70 -5.09 0.76
C THR A 85 4.31 -4.14 1.77
N PHE A 86 3.65 -3.97 2.91
CA PHE A 86 4.16 -3.17 4.02
C PHE A 86 4.78 -4.09 5.08
N TYR A 87 6.01 -3.77 5.48
CA TYR A 87 6.74 -4.47 6.54
C TYR A 87 7.41 -3.47 7.47
N ILE A 88 7.78 -3.90 8.68
CA ILE A 88 8.47 -3.09 9.68
C ILE A 88 9.95 -3.46 9.70
N VAL A 89 10.83 -2.48 9.53
CA VAL A 89 12.28 -2.65 9.66
C VAL A 89 12.75 -2.17 11.02
N THR A 90 13.51 -3.00 11.72
CA THR A 90 14.03 -2.74 13.08
C THR A 90 15.50 -2.28 13.10
N THR A 91 16.24 -2.48 12.01
CA THR A 91 17.69 -2.23 11.92
C THR A 91 18.02 -1.06 11.00
N LEU A 92 18.70 -0.05 11.55
CA LEU A 92 19.64 0.79 10.80
C LEU A 92 20.80 -0.12 10.39
N ARG A 93 21.00 -0.33 9.09
CA ARG A 93 22.30 -0.82 8.59
C ARG A 93 23.23 0.37 8.43
#